data_AF-Q1LC41-F1
#
_entry.id   AF-Q1LC41-F1
#
_cell.length_a   1.000
_cell.length_b   1.000
_cell.length_c   1.000
_cell.angle_alpha   90.00
_cell.angle_beta   90.00
_cell.angle_gamma   90.00
#
_symmetry.space_group_name_H-M   'P 1'
#
loop_
_entity.id
_entity.type
_entity.pdbx_description
1 polymer ?
#
loop_
_entity_poly.entity_id
_entity_poly.type
_entity_poly.pdbx_seq_one_letter_code
_entity_poly.pdbx_strand_id
1 'polypeptide(L)'
;MNTSTTPFTVSVYPIQQEPGVWFANYMISEYRNGAERVVANVSMRHATHCSEAKAKQAARQAGKSAAARMQRSAQRRAPSGQA
;
A
#
# COMPACT_ATOMS: atom_id res chain seq x y z
N MET A 1 11.00 -4.17 -24.91
CA MET A 1 10.54 -3.24 -23.86
C MET A 1 9.75 -4.03 -22.82
N ASN A 2 10.41 -4.56 -21.79
CA ASN A 2 9.72 -5.20 -20.66
C ASN A 2 9.73 -4.22 -19.49
N THR A 3 8.75 -3.31 -19.45
CA THR A 3 8.40 -2.62 -18.22
C THR A 3 7.83 -3.68 -17.28
N SER A 4 8.70 -4.31 -16.49
CA SER A 4 8.28 -5.23 -15.44
C SER A 4 7.49 -4.40 -14.43
N THR A 5 6.19 -4.28 -14.67
CA THR A 5 5.24 -3.71 -13.73
C THR A 5 5.11 -4.74 -12.62
N THR A 6 6.06 -4.76 -11.69
CA THR A 6 5.98 -5.65 -10.53
C THR A 6 4.67 -5.30 -9.81
N PRO A 7 3.69 -6.22 -9.76
CA PRO A 7 2.41 -5.89 -9.20
C PRO A 7 2.57 -5.75 -7.68
N PHE A 8 2.21 -4.58 -7.16
CA PHE A 8 2.08 -4.38 -5.74
C PHE A 8 0.71 -4.89 -5.29
N THR A 9 0.66 -5.59 -4.17
CA THR A 9 -0.58 -5.94 -3.48
C THR A 9 -0.79 -4.97 -2.31
N VAL A 10 -2.04 -4.67 -1.98
CA VAL A 10 -2.40 -3.82 -0.83
C VAL A 10 -3.36 -4.60 0.06
N SER A 11 -2.88 -4.96 1.25
CA SER A 11 -3.67 -5.61 2.29
C SER A 11 -4.12 -4.57 3.32
N VAL A 12 -5.35 -4.69 3.82
CA VAL A 12 -5.95 -3.72 4.76
C VAL A 12 -6.45 -4.45 6.00
N TYR A 13 -6.06 -3.95 7.16
CA TYR A 13 -6.38 -4.54 8.45
C TYR A 13 -7.04 -3.47 9.33
N PRO A 14 -8.37 -3.50 9.53
CA PRO A 14 -9.02 -2.62 10.48
C PRO A 14 -8.62 -3.00 11.91
N ILE A 15 -8.53 -2.00 12.78
CA ILE A 15 -8.25 -2.16 14.20
C ILE A 15 -9.24 -1.30 14.96
N GLN A 16 -10.00 -1.93 15.86
CA GLN A 16 -10.83 -1.21 16.82
C GLN A 16 -9.97 -0.81 18.00
N GLN A 17 -9.75 0.49 18.19
CA GLN A 17 -9.02 1.00 19.35
C GLN A 17 -9.91 0.95 20.60
N GLU A 18 -11.15 1.41 20.44
CA GLU A 18 -12.20 1.49 21.46
C GLU A 18 -13.54 1.14 20.79
N PRO A 19 -14.58 0.77 21.56
CA PRO A 19 -15.91 0.55 21.00
C PRO A 19 -16.35 1.73 20.12
N GLY A 20 -16.64 1.45 18.85
CA GLY A 20 -16.99 2.46 17.85
C GLY A 20 -15.83 3.27 17.25
N VAL A 21 -14.59 3.19 17.76
CA VAL A 21 -13.43 3.91 17.22
C VAL A 21 -12.51 2.96 16.46
N TRP A 22 -12.45 3.15 15.14
CA TRP A 22 -11.69 2.31 14.23
C TRP A 22 -10.59 3.10 13.54
N PHE A 23 -9.40 2.51 13.43
CA PHE A 23 -8.41 2.90 12.44
C PHE A 23 -8.04 1.68 11.60
N ALA A 24 -7.15 1.82 10.63
CA ALA A 24 -6.69 0.69 9.85
C ALA A 24 -5.20 0.77 9.55
N ASN A 25 -4.59 -0.39 9.40
CA ASN A 25 -3.28 -0.54 8.80
C ASN A 25 -3.46 -0.88 7.32
N TYR A 26 -2.57 -0.37 6.47
CA TYR A 26 -2.37 -0.95 5.15
C TYR A 26 -0.94 -1.46 5.01
N MET A 27 -0.81 -2.61 4.36
CA MET A 27 0.46 -3.23 4.02
C MET A 27 0.57 -3.31 2.51
N ILE A 28 1.72 -2.93 1.98
CA ILE A 28 2.04 -3.06 0.56
C ILE A 28 3.13 -4.11 0.43
N SER A 29 2.86 -5.14 -0.36
CA SER A 29 3.85 -6.14 -0.73
C SER A 29 4.16 -6.08 -2.21
N GLU A 30 5.40 -6.39 -2.57
CA GLU A 30 5.79 -6.67 -3.96
C GLU A 30 6.12 -8.15 -4.09
N TYR A 31 5.76 -8.75 -5.22
CA TYR A 31 6.23 -10.09 -5.56
C TYR A 31 7.38 -9.99 -6.56
N ARG A 32 8.59 -10.36 -6.14
CA ARG A 32 9.79 -10.26 -6.98
C ARG A 32 10.62 -11.52 -6.84
N ASN A 33 11.04 -12.07 -7.98
CA ASN A 33 11.91 -13.25 -8.05
C ASN A 33 11.39 -14.47 -7.25
N GLY A 34 10.08 -14.70 -7.28
CA GLY A 34 9.48 -15.85 -6.58
C GLY A 34 9.15 -15.63 -5.10
N ALA A 35 9.47 -14.45 -4.53
CA ALA A 35 9.27 -14.15 -3.13
C ALA A 35 8.39 -12.90 -2.93
N GLU A 36 7.52 -12.95 -1.93
CA GLU A 36 6.79 -11.77 -1.43
C GLU A 36 7.69 -10.95 -0.51
N ARG A 37 7.74 -9.64 -0.71
CA ARG A 37 8.45 -8.69 0.15
C ARG A 37 7.52 -7.56 0.57
N VAL A 38 7.40 -7.32 1.87
CA VAL A 38 6.69 -6.16 2.39
C VAL A 38 7.55 -4.91 2.16
N VAL A 39 7.01 -3.94 1.42
CA VAL A 39 7.70 -2.69 1.07
C VAL A 39 7.11 -1.47 1.80
N ALA A 40 5.91 -1.60 2.36
CA ALA A 40 5.37 -0.64 3.30
C ALA A 40 4.42 -1.32 4.29
N ASN A 41 4.46 -0.88 5.55
CA ASN A 41 3.47 -1.22 6.56
C ASN A 41 3.17 0.07 7.32
N VAL A 42 1.94 0.59 7.18
CA VAL A 42 1.56 1.90 7.70
C VAL A 42 0.32 1.78 8.56
N SER A 43 0.44 2.23 9.80
CA SER A 43 -0.70 2.40 10.70
C SER A 43 -1.31 3.79 10.58
N MET A 44 -2.59 3.85 10.25
CA MET A 44 -3.33 5.12 10.16
C MET A 44 -3.92 5.55 11.51
N ARG A 45 -3.16 5.44 12.61
CA ARG A 45 -3.64 5.83 13.96
C ARG A 45 -4.10 7.29 14.07
N HIS A 46 -3.60 8.17 13.21
CA HIS A 46 -4.02 9.57 13.12
C HIS A 46 -5.39 9.75 12.42
N ALA A 47 -5.91 8.72 11.76
CA ALA A 47 -7.15 8.74 10.99
C ALA A 47 -8.12 7.71 11.57
N THR A 48 -8.93 8.14 12.53
CA THR A 48 -9.96 7.33 13.18
C THR A 48 -11.33 7.54 12.54
N HIS A 49 -12.16 6.51 12.61
CA HIS A 49 -13.47 6.45 11.99
C HIS A 49 -14.49 5.76 12.90
N CYS A 50 -15.76 6.15 12.81
CA CYS A 50 -16.83 5.57 13.61
C CYS A 50 -17.26 4.15 13.17
N SER A 51 -16.64 3.61 12.11
CA SER A 51 -16.97 2.27 11.61
C SER A 51 -15.80 1.58 10.93
N GLU A 52 -15.78 0.26 11.03
CA GLU A 52 -14.79 -0.62 10.39
C GLU A 52 -14.73 -0.39 8.87
N ALA A 53 -15.89 -0.27 8.21
CA ALA A 53 -15.98 -0.07 6.77
C ALA A 53 -15.31 1.24 6.31
N LYS A 54 -15.50 2.34 7.06
CA LYS A 54 -14.85 3.62 6.76
C LYS A 54 -13.34 3.53 6.96
N ALA A 55 -12.88 2.89 8.03
CA ALA A 55 -11.46 2.65 8.27
C ALA A 55 -10.82 1.80 7.16
N LYS A 56 -11.48 0.71 6.73
CA LYS A 56 -11.03 -0.12 5.59
C LYS A 56 -10.94 0.69 4.31
N GLN A 57 -11.96 1.49 3.99
CA GLN A 57 -11.99 2.29 2.78
C GLN A 57 -10.88 3.35 2.77
N ALA A 58 -10.66 4.03 3.89
CA ALA A 58 -9.59 5.01 4.05
C ALA A 58 -8.21 4.38 3.83
N ALA A 59 -7.94 3.25 4.49
CA ALA A 59 -6.68 2.51 4.32
C ALA A 59 -6.50 1.95 2.90
N ARG A 60 -7.58 1.47 2.27
CA ARG A 60 -7.51 1.02 0.87
C ARG A 60 -7.13 2.17 -0.06
N GLN A 61 -7.70 3.35 0.14
CA GLN A 61 -7.40 4.50 -0.71
C GLN A 61 -5.98 5.03 -0.48
N ALA A 62 -5.54 5.09 0.77
CA ALA A 62 -4.17 5.47 1.12
C ALA A 62 -3.15 4.47 0.54
N GLY A 63 -3.37 3.17 0.74
CA GLY A 63 -2.51 2.11 0.23
C GLY A 63 -2.44 2.08 -1.30
N LYS A 64 -3.58 2.24 -2.00
CA LYS A 64 -3.60 2.39 -3.47
C LYS A 64 -2.78 3.57 -3.95
N SER A 65 -2.94 4.72 -3.30
CA SER A 65 -2.22 5.95 -3.66
C SER A 65 -0.71 5.81 -3.44
N ALA A 66 -0.32 5.18 -2.32
CA ALA A 66 1.07 4.86 -2.02
C ALA A 66 1.67 3.86 -3.03
N ALA A 67 0.96 2.78 -3.36
CA ALA A 67 1.38 1.81 -4.36
C ALA A 67 1.56 2.47 -5.75
N ALA A 68 0.62 3.33 -6.18
CA ALA A 68 0.75 4.08 -7.43
C ALA A 68 1.98 5.02 -7.44
N ARG A 69 2.30 5.65 -6.30
CA ARG A 69 3.52 6.46 -6.17
C ARG A 69 4.79 5.60 -6.24
N MET A 70 4.76 4.40 -5.65
CA MET A 70 5.87 3.44 -5.75
C MET A 70 6.10 2.98 -7.19
N GLN A 71 5.03 2.67 -7.94
CA GLN A 71 5.11 2.32 -9.36
C GLN A 71 5.76 3.42 -10.19
N ARG A 72 5.32 4.68 -10.02
CA ARG A 72 5.93 5.83 -10.71
C ARG A 72 7.40 6.02 -10.34
N SER A 73 7.75 5.82 -9.07
CA SER A 73 9.13 5.95 -8.60
C SER A 73 10.03 4.83 -9.14
N ALA A 74 9.50 3.61 -9.25
CA ALA A 74 10.20 2.47 -9.84
C ALA A 74 10.45 2.69 -11.35
N GLN A 75 9.47 3.22 -12.08
CA GLN A 75 9.63 3.58 -13.50
C GLN A 75 10.73 4.64 -13.70
N ARG A 76 10.82 5.65 -12.84
CA ARG A 76 11.85 6.70 -12.91
C ARG A 76 13.26 6.21 -12.54
N ARG A 77 13.38 5.09 -11.82
CA ARG A 77 14.65 4.48 -11.43
C ARG A 77 15.18 3.44 -12.42
N ALA A 78 14.39 3.05 -13.43
CA ALA A 78 14.91 2.25 -14.54
C ALA A 78 15.91 3.11 -15.34
N PRO A 79 17.18 2.69 -15.45
CA PRO A 79 18.19 3.51 -16.12
C PRO A 79 17.84 3.66 -17.59
N SER A 80 17.72 4.91 -18.02
CA SER A 80 17.96 5.31 -19.40
C SER A 80 19.43 5.02 -19.72
N GLY A 81 19.69 3.90 -20.40
CA GLY A 81 20.97 3.57 -21.02
C GLY A 81 20.80 2.29 -21.87
N GLN A 82 21.24 2.19 -23.11
CA GLN A 82 22.15 3.01 -23.90
C GLN A 82 21.76 2.94 -25.39
N ALA A 83 22.07 4.02 -26.12
CA ALA A 83 22.17 4.05 -27.58
C ALA A 83 23.45 3.34 -28.05
#